data_AF-A0A6I9X5I9-F1
#
_entry.id   AF-A0A6I9X5I9-F1
#
_cell.length_a   1.000
_cell.length_b   1.000
_cell.length_c   1.000
_cell.angle_alpha   90.00
_cell.angle_beta   90.00
_cell.angle_gamma   90.00
#
_symmetry.space_group_name_H-M   'P 1'
#
loop_
_entity.id
_entity.type
_entity.pdbx_description
1 polymer ?
#
loop_
_entity_poly.entity_id
_entity_poly.type
_entity_poly.pdbx_seq_one_letter_code
_entity_poly.pdbx_strand_id
1 'polypeptide(L)'
;MAQGKLKVKTKLPASVKTKANKSKAKKSPPIQRRGNAPVQPKKTKLQEAQKLKKIMSKTVNIAVEDELREKALEGRKTLTKKDSSNSTKQ
;
A
#
# COMPACT_ATOMS: atom_id res chain seq x y z
N MET A 1 0.19 -51.99 34.09
CA MET A 1 -0.70 -51.10 33.30
C MET A 1 -1.28 -51.87 32.12
N ALA A 2 -2.60 -51.81 31.94
CA ALA A 2 -3.33 -51.65 30.66
C ALA A 2 -4.80 -52.03 30.91
N GLN A 3 -5.61 -51.03 31.23
CA GLN A 3 -7.07 -51.14 31.38
C GLN A 3 -7.67 -51.53 30.02
N GLY A 4 -8.26 -52.72 29.95
CA GLY A 4 -8.82 -53.29 28.72
C GLY A 4 -9.82 -52.35 28.04
N LYS A 5 -9.54 -52.03 26.78
CA LYS A 5 -10.28 -51.09 25.93
C LYS A 5 -11.58 -51.73 25.43
N LEU A 6 -12.69 -51.52 26.13
CA LEU A 6 -14.02 -51.91 25.65
C LEU A 6 -14.49 -50.91 24.56
N LYS A 7 -14.34 -51.28 23.27
CA LYS A 7 -14.80 -50.47 22.13
C LYS A 7 -16.29 -50.73 21.86
N VAL A 8 -17.18 -50.16 22.66
CA VAL A 8 -18.63 -50.23 22.36
C VAL A 8 -18.97 -49.15 21.33
N LYS A 9 -19.39 -49.57 20.13
CA LYS A 9 -20.00 -48.67 19.13
C LYS A 9 -21.43 -48.35 19.56
N THR A 10 -21.62 -47.40 20.46
CA THR A 10 -22.95 -46.87 20.74
C THR A 10 -23.40 -46.01 19.55
N LYS A 11 -24.46 -46.42 18.87
CA LYS A 11 -25.08 -45.61 17.81
C LYS A 11 -25.80 -44.45 18.48
N LEU A 12 -25.22 -43.25 18.44
CA LEU A 12 -25.85 -42.02 18.90
C LEU A 12 -27.22 -41.81 18.20
N PRO A 13 -28.27 -41.41 18.95
CA PRO A 13 -29.62 -41.23 18.41
C PRO A 13 -29.66 -40.14 17.33
N ALA A 14 -30.50 -40.35 16.31
CA ALA A 14 -30.56 -39.53 15.10
C ALA A 14 -30.87 -38.04 15.36
N SER A 15 -31.51 -37.73 16.49
CA SER A 15 -31.87 -36.36 16.90
C SER A 15 -30.68 -35.45 17.21
N VAL A 16 -29.51 -36.01 17.58
CA VAL A 16 -28.30 -35.22 17.88
C VAL A 16 -27.49 -34.93 16.61
N LYS A 17 -27.56 -35.81 15.60
CA LYS A 17 -26.80 -35.68 14.34
C LYS A 17 -27.33 -34.55 13.44
N THR A 18 -28.60 -34.22 13.54
CA THR A 18 -29.23 -33.19 12.68
C THR A 18 -28.96 -31.76 13.15
N LYS A 19 -28.71 -31.52 14.45
CA LYS A 19 -28.33 -30.18 14.95
C LYS A 19 -26.90 -29.77 14.56
N ALA A 20 -25.98 -30.72 14.37
CA ALA A 20 -24.61 -30.42 13.94
C ALA A 20 -24.49 -30.09 12.45
N ASN A 21 -25.39 -30.60 11.61
CA ASN A 21 -25.34 -30.41 10.15
C ASN A 21 -26.06 -29.14 9.66
N LYS A 22 -26.93 -28.53 10.47
CA LYS A 22 -27.65 -27.29 10.10
C LYS A 22 -26.80 -26.01 10.28
N SER A 23 -25.72 -26.06 11.07
CA SER A 23 -24.82 -24.91 11.29
C SER A 23 -23.62 -24.84 10.32
N LYS A 24 -23.35 -25.91 9.55
CA LYS A 24 -22.27 -25.94 8.56
C LYS A 24 -22.72 -25.67 7.12
N ALA A 25 -24.03 -25.66 6.85
CA ALA A 25 -24.59 -25.42 5.51
C ALA A 25 -24.90 -23.93 5.20
N LYS A 26 -24.73 -23.00 6.15
CA LYS A 26 -24.87 -21.54 5.93
C LYS A 26 -23.52 -20.81 5.82
N LYS A 27 -22.45 -21.50 5.44
CA LYS A 27 -21.21 -20.85 5.04
C LYS A 27 -21.11 -21.04 3.55
N SER A 28 -21.55 -20.04 2.79
CA SER A 28 -21.09 -19.91 1.41
C SER A 28 -19.56 -20.01 1.42
N PRO A 29 -18.93 -20.49 0.34
CA PRO A 29 -17.47 -20.39 0.23
C PRO A 29 -17.07 -18.94 0.58
N PRO A 30 -16.03 -18.73 1.40
CA PRO A 30 -15.57 -17.39 1.69
C PRO A 30 -15.29 -16.75 0.34
N ILE A 31 -16.07 -15.72 0.00
CA ILE A 31 -15.92 -14.99 -1.26
C ILE A 31 -14.46 -14.56 -1.29
N GLN A 32 -13.66 -15.19 -2.14
CA GLN A 32 -12.28 -14.82 -2.36
C GLN A 32 -12.33 -13.46 -3.05
N ARG A 33 -12.38 -12.38 -2.27
CA ARG A 33 -12.66 -11.01 -2.76
C ARG A 33 -11.58 -10.45 -3.69
N ARG A 34 -10.58 -11.24 -4.12
CA ARG A 34 -9.47 -10.76 -4.96
C ARG A 34 -8.94 -11.84 -5.90
N GLY A 35 -9.80 -12.43 -6.73
CA GLY A 35 -9.37 -13.09 -7.97
C GLY A 35 -9.22 -12.10 -9.14
N ASN A 36 -10.08 -11.06 -9.17
CA ASN A 36 -10.22 -10.16 -10.32
C ASN A 36 -10.18 -8.65 -9.98
N ALA A 37 -9.82 -8.30 -8.74
CA ALA A 37 -9.66 -6.89 -8.36
C ALA A 37 -8.19 -6.49 -8.56
N PRO A 38 -7.89 -5.48 -9.40
CA PRO A 38 -6.53 -4.99 -9.57
C PRO A 38 -5.91 -4.70 -8.20
N VAL A 39 -4.71 -5.25 -7.95
CA VAL A 39 -3.96 -5.03 -6.72
C VAL A 39 -3.69 -3.54 -6.62
N GLN A 40 -4.38 -2.86 -5.70
CA GLN A 40 -4.16 -1.43 -5.49
C GLN A 40 -2.67 -1.19 -5.20
N PRO A 41 -2.02 -0.21 -5.87
CA PRO A 41 -0.60 -0.02 -5.69
C PRO A 41 -0.34 0.36 -4.23
N LYS A 42 0.45 -0.45 -3.52
CA LYS A 42 0.74 -0.25 -2.10
C LYS A 42 1.38 1.12 -1.77
N LYS A 43 1.82 1.86 -2.79
CA LYS A 43 2.62 3.10 -2.70
C LYS A 43 1.92 4.35 -3.25
N THR A 44 0.64 4.32 -3.64
CA THR A 44 -0.04 5.51 -4.21
C THR A 44 0.04 6.72 -3.28
N LYS A 45 -0.33 6.55 -2.01
CA LYS A 45 -0.29 7.61 -0.99
C LYS A 45 1.11 8.22 -0.83
N LEU A 46 2.15 7.38 -0.91
CA LEU A 46 3.55 7.82 -0.80
C LEU A 46 3.98 8.59 -2.06
N GLN A 47 3.58 8.13 -3.25
CA GLN A 47 3.85 8.83 -4.52
C GLN A 47 3.15 10.18 -4.57
N GLU A 48 1.89 10.26 -4.13
CA GLU A 48 1.14 11.50 -4.02
C GLU A 48 1.80 12.47 -3.04
N ALA A 49 2.15 12.01 -1.83
CA ALA A 49 2.86 12.83 -0.85
C ALA A 49 4.22 13.33 -1.35
N GLN A 50 4.98 12.48 -2.03
CA GLN A 50 6.25 12.88 -2.66
C GLN A 50 6.04 13.90 -3.78
N LYS A 51 5.00 13.75 -4.59
CA LYS A 51 4.64 14.70 -5.64
C LYS A 51 4.27 16.05 -5.06
N LEU A 52 3.46 16.07 -4.00
CA LEU A 52 3.11 17.30 -3.27
C LEU A 52 4.35 17.96 -2.69
N LYS A 53 5.19 17.22 -1.97
CA LYS A 53 6.46 17.72 -1.44
C LYS A 53 7.34 18.32 -2.53
N LYS A 54 7.46 17.64 -3.68
CA LYS A 54 8.26 18.11 -4.82
C LYS A 54 7.73 19.41 -5.41
N ILE A 55 6.41 19.56 -5.52
CA ILE A 55 5.79 20.81 -5.99
C ILE A 55 6.07 21.93 -5.00
N MET A 56 5.81 21.70 -3.72
CA MET A 56 6.03 22.70 -2.65
C MET A 56 7.49 23.17 -2.61
N SER A 57 8.45 22.24 -2.62
CA SER A 57 9.88 22.60 -2.63
C SER A 57 10.26 23.41 -3.87
N LYS A 58 9.73 23.07 -5.05
CA LYS A 58 9.99 23.85 -6.27
C LYS A 58 9.43 25.26 -6.16
N THR A 59 8.19 25.42 -5.69
CA THR A 59 7.56 26.74 -5.56
C THR A 59 8.30 27.62 -4.56
N VAL A 60 8.73 27.08 -3.42
CA VAL A 60 9.51 27.83 -2.43
C VAL A 60 10.85 28.26 -3.02
N ASN A 61 11.57 27.35 -3.69
CA ASN A 61 12.85 27.68 -4.30
C ASN A 61 12.70 28.75 -5.40
N ILE A 62 11.67 28.65 -6.25
CA ILE A 62 11.41 29.66 -7.29
C ILE A 62 11.11 31.02 -6.66
N ALA A 63 10.27 31.09 -5.63
CA ALA A 63 9.95 32.34 -4.97
C ALA A 63 11.21 33.01 -4.36
N VAL A 64 12.05 32.22 -3.68
CA VAL A 64 13.30 32.73 -3.10
C VAL A 64 14.29 33.17 -4.18
N GLU A 65 14.42 32.39 -5.27
CA GLU A 65 15.26 32.79 -6.40
C GLU A 65 14.77 34.09 -7.06
N ASP A 66 13.46 34.26 -7.20
CA ASP A 66 12.87 35.45 -7.77
C ASP A 66 13.13 36.66 -6.87
N GLU A 67 12.90 36.57 -5.56
CA GLU A 67 13.24 37.65 -4.62
C GLU A 67 14.72 38.05 -4.65
N LEU A 68 15.62 37.06 -4.74
CA LEU A 68 17.05 37.30 -4.81
C LEU A 68 17.43 37.99 -6.13
N ARG A 69 16.85 37.57 -7.26
CA ARG A 69 17.08 38.19 -8.57
C ARG A 69 16.48 39.58 -8.66
N GLU A 70 15.31 39.83 -8.09
CA GLU A 70 14.73 41.18 -8.00
C GLU A 70 15.69 42.14 -7.29
N LYS A 71 16.25 41.70 -6.16
CA LYS A 71 17.19 42.52 -5.37
C LYS A 71 18.55 42.72 -6.06
N ALA A 72 19.06 41.71 -6.77
CA ALA A 72 20.41 41.73 -7.30
C ALA A 72 20.52 42.21 -8.76
N LEU A 73 19.52 41.89 -9.58
CA LEU A 73 19.58 42.02 -11.05
C LEU A 73 18.33 42.72 -11.62
N GLU A 74 17.55 43.40 -10.78
CA GLU A 74 16.30 44.08 -11.16
C GLU A 74 15.31 43.12 -11.85
N GLY A 75 15.29 41.85 -11.43
CA GLY A 75 14.35 40.85 -11.95
C GLY A 75 14.73 40.25 -13.30
N ARG A 76 15.91 40.56 -13.86
CA ARG A 76 16.34 39.99 -15.15
C ARG A 76 16.57 38.47 -15.04
N LYS A 77 15.70 37.69 -15.69
CA LYS A 77 15.83 36.23 -15.84
C LYS A 77 16.52 35.91 -17.17
N THR A 78 17.84 36.04 -17.23
CA THR A 78 18.59 35.60 -18.40
C THR A 78 18.68 34.07 -18.40
N LEU A 79 18.36 33.44 -19.55
CA LEU A 79 18.55 32.00 -19.72
C LEU A 79 20.05 31.74 -19.89
N THR A 80 20.74 31.45 -18.79
CA THR A 80 22.12 30.97 -18.88
C THR A 80 22.11 29.51 -19.34
N LYS A 81 22.87 29.21 -20.39
CA LYS A 81 23.09 27.82 -20.81
C LYS A 81 23.75 27.10 -19.63
N LYS A 82 23.14 26.02 -19.17
CA LYS A 82 23.75 25.17 -18.15
C LYS A 82 24.91 24.44 -18.81
N ASP A 83 26.12 24.91 -18.57
CA ASP A 83 27.31 24.18 -19.00
C ASP A 83 27.34 22.82 -18.30
N SER A 84 27.55 21.76 -19.06
CA SER A 84 27.68 20.41 -18.52
C SER A 84 28.89 20.40 -17.59
N SER A 85 28.65 20.21 -16.30
CA SER A 85 29.73 20.04 -15.32
C SER A 85 30.52 18.80 -15.71
N ASN A 86 31.70 19.00 -16.31
CA ASN A 86 32.67 17.94 -16.50
C ASN A 86 33.02 17.40 -15.12
N SER A 87 32.51 16.21 -14.80
CA SER A 87 32.93 15.44 -13.64
C SER A 87 34.38 15.01 -13.87
N THR A 88 35.33 15.81 -13.43
CA THR A 88 36.72 15.39 -13.30
C THR A 88 36.76 14.23 -12.33
N LYS A 89 36.91 13.01 -12.86
CA LYS A 89 37.38 11.86 -12.11
C LYS A 89 38.82 12.12 -11.71
N GLN A 90 39.10 12.14 -10.42
CA GLN A 90 40.38 11.73 -9.84
C GLN A 90 40.09 10.70 -8.78
#